data_AF-A0A9W9A7F4-F1
#
_entry.id   AF-A0A9W9A7F4-F1
#
_cell.length_a   1.000
_cell.length_b   1.000
_cell.length_c   1.000
_cell.angle_alpha   90.00
_cell.angle_beta   90.00
_cell.angle_gamma   90.00
#
_symmetry.space_group_name_H-M   'P 1'
#
loop_
_entity.id
_entity.type
_entity.pdbx_description
1 polymer ?
#
loop_
_entity_poly.entity_id
_entity_poly.type
_entity_poly.pdbx_seq_one_letter_code
_entity_poly.pdbx_strand_id
1 'polypeptide(L)'
;MGSVLRTSMYLTCAANKLTKHTSTAQDRLDYLDFLRCHIEGLKENFPGFIQPSHHLAFHIYDNLELFSAVHHIWCFAGERFIGRLRDIPINHKIGEFEGTLLHSTCKGSAFRRILRRSDCPPLLKYCGQLINKVYGLSKLEGETGESDNIETGQLVETLQKSGALPNQLFQVSTPRELILLLDESTTSIQCYRRCLTPFGNYYAIPEATGKANSYVCFFPDGDRQAEWAAGQIRHIFCENGKTRFAIRRSHPIASPSNKQDPFQLFWNQGFQAKMFSSLFSNELELVEYDWVLAHTARWELCPGKTVCLCLK
;
A
#
# COMPACT_ATOMS: atom_id res chain seq x y z
N MET A 1 -26.62 0.37 -12.24
CA MET A 1 -25.31 0.37 -11.53
C MET A 1 -24.37 -0.77 -11.97
N GLY A 2 -24.85 -1.98 -12.26
CA GLY A 2 -23.97 -3.11 -12.62
C GLY A 2 -23.12 -2.90 -13.88
N SER A 3 -23.67 -2.27 -14.93
CA SER A 3 -22.96 -2.03 -16.20
C SER A 3 -21.86 -0.97 -16.07
N VAL A 4 -22.15 0.15 -15.38
CA VAL A 4 -21.18 1.24 -15.15
C VAL A 4 -20.04 0.76 -14.25
N LEU A 5 -20.37 0.08 -13.14
CA LEU A 5 -19.34 -0.48 -12.25
C LEU A 5 -18.43 -1.44 -13.01
N ARG A 6 -19.02 -2.37 -13.78
CA ARG A 6 -18.25 -3.31 -14.59
C ARG A 6 -17.33 -2.59 -15.58
N THR A 7 -17.84 -1.54 -16.23
CA THR A 7 -17.06 -0.69 -17.13
C THR A 7 -15.85 -0.10 -16.41
N SER A 8 -16.03 0.54 -15.26
CA SER A 8 -14.92 1.09 -14.48
C SER A 8 -13.95 0.02 -13.97
N MET A 9 -14.47 -1.13 -13.54
CA MET A 9 -13.65 -2.22 -13.01
C MET A 9 -12.73 -2.86 -14.04
N TYR A 10 -13.14 -2.92 -15.30
CA TYR A 10 -12.24 -3.38 -16.37
C TYR A 10 -11.03 -2.46 -16.52
N LEU A 11 -11.20 -1.14 -16.41
CA LEU A 11 -10.06 -0.22 -16.42
C LEU A 11 -9.14 -0.44 -15.22
N THR A 12 -9.69 -0.68 -14.03
CA THR A 12 -8.90 -1.02 -12.84
C THR A 12 -8.12 -2.33 -13.03
N CYS A 13 -8.75 -3.36 -13.60
CA CYS A 13 -8.08 -4.63 -13.90
C CYS A 13 -6.97 -4.43 -14.93
N ALA A 14 -7.22 -3.64 -15.98
CA ALA A 14 -6.22 -3.26 -16.97
C ALA A 14 -5.03 -2.55 -16.31
N ALA A 15 -5.29 -1.55 -15.45
CA ALA A 15 -4.25 -0.84 -14.71
C ALA A 15 -3.43 -1.79 -13.82
N ASN A 16 -4.07 -2.72 -13.11
CA ASN A 16 -3.38 -3.71 -12.29
C ASN A 16 -2.44 -4.62 -13.10
N LYS A 17 -2.77 -4.92 -14.37
CA LYS A 17 -1.88 -5.67 -15.26
C LYS A 17 -0.68 -4.83 -15.69
N LEU A 18 -0.88 -3.54 -15.98
CA LEU A 18 0.16 -2.59 -16.36
C LEU A 18 1.18 -2.31 -15.24
N THR A 19 0.70 -2.23 -13.99
CA THR A 19 1.50 -1.84 -12.82
C THR A 19 2.20 -3.03 -12.15
N LYS A 20 2.25 -4.20 -12.79
CA LYS A 20 3.12 -5.27 -12.31
C LYS A 20 4.58 -4.91 -12.53
N HIS A 21 5.46 -5.24 -11.58
CA HIS A 21 6.91 -5.09 -11.74
C HIS A 21 7.49 -5.95 -12.87
N THR A 22 6.82 -7.05 -13.22
CA THR A 22 7.20 -7.92 -14.32
C THR A 22 5.96 -8.18 -15.16
N SER A 23 6.04 -7.87 -16.45
CA SER A 23 4.94 -8.07 -17.41
C SER A 23 5.19 -9.34 -18.21
N THR A 24 4.21 -10.24 -18.24
CA THR A 24 4.22 -11.42 -19.11
C THR A 24 3.45 -11.15 -20.40
N ALA A 25 3.64 -11.99 -21.43
CA ALA A 25 2.84 -11.89 -22.66
C ALA A 25 1.33 -12.01 -22.38
N GLN A 26 0.95 -12.89 -21.44
CA GLN A 26 -0.45 -13.03 -21.03
C GLN A 26 -0.98 -11.77 -20.35
N ASP A 27 -0.20 -11.13 -19.48
CA ASP A 27 -0.63 -9.89 -18.82
C ASP A 27 -0.89 -8.75 -19.84
N ARG A 28 -0.10 -8.70 -20.92
CA ARG A 28 -0.31 -7.74 -22.01
C ARG A 28 -1.61 -8.03 -22.79
N LEU A 29 -1.91 -9.30 -23.06
CA LEU A 29 -3.16 -9.69 -23.72
C LEU A 29 -4.37 -9.40 -22.81
N ASP A 30 -4.30 -9.77 -21.53
CA ASP A 30 -5.33 -9.46 -20.54
C ASP A 30 -5.58 -7.94 -20.45
N TYR A 31 -4.51 -7.13 -20.50
CA TYR A 31 -4.62 -5.68 -20.53
C TYR A 31 -5.46 -5.19 -21.72
N LEU A 32 -5.14 -5.67 -22.94
CA LEU A 32 -5.90 -5.30 -24.15
C LEU A 32 -7.36 -5.73 -24.06
N ASP A 33 -7.63 -6.94 -23.58
CA ASP A 33 -8.98 -7.46 -23.43
C ASP A 33 -9.79 -6.62 -22.42
N PHE A 34 -9.22 -6.28 -21.27
CA PHE A 34 -9.88 -5.42 -20.30
C PHE A 34 -10.06 -3.99 -20.81
N LEU A 35 -9.09 -3.43 -21.51
CA LEU A 35 -9.22 -2.11 -22.12
C LEU A 35 -10.35 -2.11 -23.16
N ARG A 36 -10.43 -3.14 -24.02
CA ARG A 36 -11.53 -3.31 -24.98
C ARG A 36 -12.88 -3.34 -24.25
N CYS A 37 -13.04 -4.19 -23.25
CA CYS A 37 -14.29 -4.30 -22.48
C CYS A 37 -14.65 -2.98 -21.77
N HIS A 38 -13.65 -2.23 -21.28
CA HIS A 38 -13.86 -0.89 -20.74
C HIS A 38 -14.39 0.08 -21.81
N ILE A 39 -13.78 0.13 -22.99
CA ILE A 39 -14.20 1.03 -24.07
C ILE A 39 -15.58 0.66 -24.63
N GLU A 40 -15.88 -0.62 -24.79
CA GLU A 40 -17.21 -1.09 -25.17
C GLU A 40 -18.25 -0.68 -24.13
N GLY A 41 -17.94 -0.92 -22.85
CA GLY A 41 -18.79 -0.46 -21.74
C GLY A 41 -18.97 1.06 -21.70
N LEU A 42 -17.95 1.86 -22.04
CA LEU A 42 -18.08 3.31 -22.15
C LEU A 42 -19.02 3.70 -23.29
N LYS A 43 -18.93 3.06 -24.46
CA LYS A 43 -19.83 3.34 -25.59
C LYS A 43 -21.29 3.03 -25.25
N GLU A 44 -21.52 1.95 -24.51
CA GLU A 44 -22.85 1.54 -24.08
C GLU A 44 -23.43 2.45 -22.98
N ASN A 45 -22.64 2.74 -21.94
CA ASN A 45 -23.12 3.49 -20.77
C ASN A 45 -23.08 5.02 -20.96
N PHE A 46 -22.18 5.51 -21.82
CA PHE A 46 -21.92 6.93 -22.07
C PHE A 46 -21.71 7.19 -23.57
N PRO A 47 -22.77 7.06 -24.40
CA PRO A 47 -22.65 7.23 -25.84
C PRO A 47 -22.09 8.62 -26.20
N GLY A 48 -21.10 8.64 -27.09
CA GLY A 48 -20.39 9.87 -27.49
C GLY A 48 -19.16 10.21 -26.64
N PHE A 49 -18.91 9.49 -25.52
CA PHE A 49 -17.73 9.69 -24.70
C PHE A 49 -16.51 8.91 -25.25
N ILE A 50 -15.93 9.41 -26.35
CA ILE A 50 -14.69 8.87 -26.93
C ILE A 50 -13.66 9.97 -26.96
N GLN A 51 -12.55 9.76 -26.25
CA GLN A 51 -11.42 10.69 -26.21
C GLN A 51 -10.21 10.10 -26.96
N PRO A 52 -9.33 10.95 -27.53
CA PRO A 52 -8.08 10.47 -28.14
C PRO A 52 -7.22 9.66 -27.18
N SER A 53 -7.27 9.95 -25.87
CA SER A 53 -6.59 9.19 -24.82
C SER A 53 -7.00 7.70 -24.81
N HIS A 54 -8.26 7.37 -25.11
CA HIS A 54 -8.72 5.99 -25.20
C HIS A 54 -8.04 5.24 -26.35
N HIS A 55 -7.82 5.90 -27.49
CA HIS A 55 -7.07 5.33 -28.60
C HIS A 55 -5.59 5.17 -28.23
N LEU A 56 -4.98 6.20 -27.64
CA LEU A 56 -3.58 6.17 -27.20
C LEU A 56 -3.32 5.05 -26.19
N ALA A 57 -4.29 4.71 -25.33
CA ALA A 57 -4.16 3.62 -24.38
C ALA A 57 -3.91 2.26 -25.06
N PHE A 58 -4.47 2.00 -26.26
CA PHE A 58 -4.21 0.73 -26.96
C PHE A 58 -2.73 0.55 -27.34
N HIS A 59 -2.02 1.65 -27.62
CA HIS A 59 -0.58 1.63 -27.94
C HIS A 59 0.30 1.39 -26.69
N ILE A 60 -0.27 1.39 -25.48
CA ILE A 60 0.47 0.97 -24.27
C ILE A 60 0.88 -0.51 -24.40
N TYR A 61 0.08 -1.34 -25.07
CA TYR A 61 0.44 -2.73 -25.34
C TYR A 61 1.79 -2.86 -26.08
N ASP A 62 1.97 -2.08 -27.15
CA ASP A 62 3.21 -2.10 -27.93
C ASP A 62 4.39 -1.61 -27.08
N ASN A 63 4.16 -0.60 -26.24
CA ASN A 63 5.17 -0.09 -25.32
C ASN A 63 5.57 -1.13 -24.26
N LEU A 64 4.64 -1.95 -23.76
CA LEU A 64 4.95 -3.02 -22.81
C LEU A 64 5.85 -4.10 -23.43
N GLU A 65 5.73 -4.34 -24.73
CA GLU A 65 6.58 -5.27 -25.44
C GLU A 65 7.99 -4.71 -25.65
N LEU A 66 8.10 -3.42 -26.00
CA LEU A 66 9.38 -2.77 -26.28
C LEU A 66 10.16 -2.37 -25.01
N PHE A 67 9.46 -1.89 -23.98
CA PHE A 67 10.06 -1.26 -22.80
C PHE A 67 9.75 -1.98 -21.48
N SER A 68 9.09 -3.15 -21.53
CA SER A 68 8.65 -3.91 -20.35
C SER A 68 7.60 -3.16 -19.51
N ALA A 69 7.53 -3.43 -18.20
CA ALA A 69 6.53 -2.87 -17.30
C ALA A 69 6.42 -1.33 -17.34
N VAL A 70 5.20 -0.81 -17.16
CA VAL A 70 4.92 0.64 -17.24
C VAL A 70 5.73 1.46 -16.24
N HIS A 71 6.14 0.86 -15.12
CA HIS A 71 7.03 1.48 -14.13
C HIS A 71 8.35 2.03 -14.70
N HIS A 72 8.81 1.50 -15.84
CA HIS A 72 10.04 1.96 -16.49
C HIS A 72 9.84 3.17 -17.40
N ILE A 73 8.59 3.43 -17.80
CA ILE A 73 8.25 4.46 -18.79
C ILE A 73 7.23 5.49 -18.30
N TRP A 74 6.70 5.35 -17.08
CA TRP A 74 5.75 6.30 -16.53
C TRP A 74 6.38 7.67 -16.19
N CYS A 75 5.58 8.72 -16.34
CA CYS A 75 6.05 10.10 -16.15
C CYS A 75 6.35 10.47 -14.70
N PHE A 76 5.90 9.68 -13.72
CA PHE A 76 5.99 10.03 -12.29
C PHE A 76 7.44 10.32 -11.83
N ALA A 77 8.41 9.52 -12.28
CA ALA A 77 9.83 9.77 -11.98
C ALA A 77 10.31 11.10 -12.57
N GLY A 78 9.90 11.41 -13.80
CA GLY A 78 10.19 12.68 -14.48
C GLY A 78 9.54 13.88 -13.78
N GLU A 79 8.28 13.77 -13.38
CA GLU A 79 7.56 14.81 -12.65
C GLU A 79 8.19 15.12 -11.29
N ARG A 80 8.58 14.09 -10.53
CA ARG A 80 9.33 14.26 -9.27
C ARG A 80 10.69 14.93 -9.53
N PHE A 81 11.35 14.58 -10.63
CA PHE A 81 12.59 15.23 -11.03
C PHE A 81 12.38 16.70 -11.38
N ILE A 82 11.37 17.04 -12.19
CA ILE A 82 10.99 18.42 -12.51
C ILE A 82 10.66 19.21 -11.25
N GLY A 83 9.99 18.61 -10.27
CA GLY A 83 9.78 19.20 -8.95
C GLY A 83 11.09 19.66 -8.30
N ARG A 84 12.13 18.80 -8.31
CA ARG A 84 13.45 19.13 -7.77
C ARG A 84 14.19 20.19 -8.59
N LEU A 85 14.02 20.18 -9.91
CA LEU A 85 14.65 21.17 -10.79
C LEU A 85 14.12 22.58 -10.55
N ARG A 86 12.83 22.72 -10.18
CA ARG A 86 12.21 24.01 -9.87
C ARG A 86 12.84 24.73 -8.67
N ASP A 87 13.43 23.98 -7.74
CA ASP A 87 14.04 24.54 -6.53
C ASP A 87 15.51 24.94 -6.74
N ILE A 88 16.11 24.62 -7.90
CA ILE A 88 17.48 25.00 -8.21
C ILE A 88 17.49 26.49 -8.61
N PRO A 89 18.29 27.34 -7.93
CA PRO A 89 18.46 28.72 -8.36
C PRO A 89 19.00 28.77 -9.80
N ILE A 90 18.28 29.45 -10.68
CA ILE A 90 18.66 29.62 -12.09
C ILE A 90 19.21 31.02 -12.34
N ASN A 91 19.99 31.17 -13.40
CA ASN A 91 20.56 32.45 -13.83
C ASN A 91 19.57 33.31 -14.66
N HIS A 92 18.36 32.81 -14.92
CA HIS A 92 17.29 33.45 -15.72
C HIS A 92 17.69 33.87 -17.14
N LYS A 93 18.71 33.23 -17.73
CA LYS A 93 19.18 33.52 -19.08
C LYS A 93 18.86 32.37 -20.04
N ILE A 94 17.97 32.61 -21.00
CA ILE A 94 17.59 31.62 -22.03
C ILE A 94 18.84 31.17 -22.80
N GLY A 95 19.02 29.86 -22.98
CA GLY A 95 20.20 29.26 -23.64
C GLY A 95 21.40 29.02 -22.71
N GLU A 96 21.44 29.65 -21.54
CA GLU A 96 22.43 29.36 -20.48
C GLU A 96 21.80 28.61 -19.28
N PHE A 97 20.49 28.74 -19.09
CA PHE A 97 19.80 28.18 -17.92
C PHE A 97 19.85 26.65 -17.95
N GLU A 98 19.75 26.02 -19.12
CA GLU A 98 19.79 24.57 -19.28
C GLU A 98 21.13 24.02 -18.78
N GLY A 99 22.23 24.69 -19.15
CA GLY A 99 23.57 24.35 -18.69
C GLY A 99 23.75 24.56 -17.18
N THR A 100 23.20 25.66 -16.65
CA THR A 100 23.21 25.95 -15.20
C THR A 100 22.45 24.88 -14.42
N LEU A 101 21.28 24.49 -14.91
CA LEU A 101 20.43 23.47 -14.30
C LEU A 101 21.10 22.09 -14.32
N LEU A 102 21.67 21.71 -15.46
CA LEU A 102 22.43 20.46 -15.62
C LEU A 102 23.63 20.41 -14.66
N HIS A 103 24.47 21.45 -14.65
CA HIS A 103 25.65 21.50 -13.79
C HIS A 103 25.29 21.47 -12.30
N SER A 104 24.28 22.24 -11.87
CA SER A 104 23.81 22.24 -10.49
C SER A 104 23.28 20.87 -10.07
N THR A 105 22.54 20.19 -10.95
CA THR A 105 22.03 18.83 -10.72
C THR A 105 23.16 17.81 -10.60
N CYS A 106 24.15 17.85 -11.50
CA CYS A 106 25.32 16.97 -11.47
C CYS A 106 26.17 17.21 -10.21
N LYS A 107 26.42 18.48 -9.84
CA LYS A 107 27.15 18.83 -8.62
C LYS A 107 26.45 18.32 -7.36
N GLY A 108 25.13 18.53 -7.26
CA GLY A 108 24.32 18.02 -6.15
C GLY A 108 24.38 16.49 -6.05
N SER A 109 24.30 15.79 -7.17
CA SER A 109 24.39 14.33 -7.23
C SER A 109 25.78 13.81 -6.83
N ALA A 110 26.86 14.45 -7.31
CA ALA A 110 28.23 14.11 -6.94
C ALA A 110 28.48 14.34 -5.43
N PHE A 111 27.97 15.44 -4.89
CA PHE A 111 28.07 15.74 -3.46
C PHE A 111 27.34 14.68 -2.62
N ARG A 112 26.09 14.33 -2.96
CA ARG A 112 25.35 13.24 -2.27
C ARG A 112 26.09 11.90 -2.34
N ARG A 113 26.70 11.58 -3.49
CA ARG A 113 27.52 10.37 -3.63
C ARG A 113 28.70 10.39 -2.66
N ILE A 114 29.42 11.51 -2.54
CA ILE A 114 30.53 11.65 -1.58
C ILE A 114 30.04 11.42 -0.16
N LEU A 115 28.91 12.01 0.23
CA LEU A 115 28.34 11.83 1.57
C LEU A 115 28.02 10.37 1.93
N ARG A 116 27.72 9.52 0.94
CA ARG A 116 27.39 8.11 1.14
C ARG A 116 28.58 7.15 1.10
N ARG A 117 29.77 7.61 0.73
CA ARG A 117 30.94 6.73 0.69
C ARG A 117 31.31 6.26 2.09
N SER A 118 31.80 5.03 2.21
CA SER A 118 32.28 4.47 3.49
C SER A 118 33.41 5.31 4.09
N ASP A 119 34.28 5.87 3.24
CA ASP A 119 35.42 6.73 3.57
C ASP A 119 35.08 8.22 3.78
N CYS A 120 33.79 8.60 3.78
CA CYS A 120 33.39 9.98 4.00
C CYS A 120 33.79 10.46 5.41
N PRO A 121 34.45 11.63 5.56
CA PRO A 121 34.83 12.19 6.85
C PRO A 121 33.65 12.29 7.84
N PRO A 122 33.86 12.01 9.14
CA PRO A 122 32.78 12.00 10.14
C PRO A 122 31.94 13.28 10.18
N LEU A 123 32.59 14.45 10.02
CA LEU A 123 31.91 15.74 9.99
C LEU A 123 30.94 15.84 8.81
N LEU A 124 31.35 15.38 7.62
CA LEU A 124 30.50 15.42 6.43
C LEU A 124 29.34 14.42 6.53
N LYS A 125 29.55 13.25 7.15
CA LYS A 125 28.45 12.32 7.47
C LYS A 125 27.41 12.97 8.38
N TYR A 126 27.83 13.69 9.41
CA TYR A 126 26.93 14.45 10.29
C TYR A 126 26.18 15.55 9.54
N CYS A 127 26.85 16.34 8.71
CA CYS A 127 26.19 17.32 7.83
C CYS A 127 25.18 16.65 6.89
N GLY A 128 25.51 15.47 6.35
CA GLY A 128 24.60 14.68 5.53
C GLY A 128 23.33 14.27 6.28
N GLN A 129 23.45 13.85 7.54
CA GLN A 129 22.30 13.53 8.39
C GLN A 129 21.41 14.76 8.63
N LEU A 130 22.01 15.93 8.89
CA LEU A 130 21.28 17.19 9.04
C LEU A 130 20.54 17.59 7.76
N ILE A 131 21.21 17.52 6.60
CA ILE A 131 20.60 17.82 5.30
C ILE A 131 19.45 16.85 5.03
N ASN A 132 19.63 15.55 5.27
CA ASN A 132 18.57 14.56 5.09
C ASN A 132 17.36 14.83 6.00
N LYS A 133 17.60 15.29 7.23
CA LYS A 133 16.55 15.66 8.18
C LYS A 133 15.79 16.93 7.76
N VAL A 134 16.51 17.96 7.32
CA VAL A 134 15.92 19.26 6.93
C VAL A 134 15.11 19.14 5.64
N TYR A 135 15.62 18.40 4.66
CA TYR A 135 14.99 18.27 3.33
C TYR A 135 14.16 16.99 3.18
N GLY A 136 14.02 16.20 4.24
CA GLY A 136 13.25 14.94 4.21
C GLY A 136 13.76 13.91 3.22
N LEU A 137 15.04 13.95 2.83
CA LEU A 137 15.62 13.10 1.78
C LEU A 137 15.70 11.62 2.20
N SER A 138 15.66 11.31 3.50
CA SER A 138 15.59 9.94 4.02
C SER A 138 14.32 9.19 3.58
N LYS A 139 13.25 9.91 3.17
CA LYS A 139 12.03 9.28 2.64
C LYS A 139 12.18 8.77 1.21
N LEU A 140 13.12 9.31 0.45
CA LEU A 140 13.13 9.21 -1.01
C LEU A 140 14.02 8.11 -1.58
N GLU A 141 14.76 7.39 -0.75
CA GLU A 141 15.86 6.51 -1.20
C GLU A 141 15.56 5.01 -1.06
N GLY A 142 14.30 4.66 -0.83
CA GLY A 142 13.78 3.28 -0.84
C GLY A 142 12.45 3.10 -1.58
N GLU A 143 11.91 4.12 -2.26
CA GLU A 143 10.60 4.03 -2.93
C GLU A 143 10.70 3.46 -4.35
N THR A 144 11.06 2.18 -4.45
CA THR A 144 10.42 1.31 -5.44
C THR A 144 9.19 0.73 -4.77
N GLY A 145 8.03 1.38 -4.95
CA GLY A 145 6.79 1.03 -4.27
C GLY A 145 6.45 2.00 -3.14
N GLU A 146 5.19 2.37 -3.04
CA GLU A 146 4.63 3.22 -1.98
C GLU A 146 5.01 2.70 -0.57
N SER A 147 5.81 3.46 0.18
CA SER A 147 5.74 3.54 1.65
C SER A 147 6.73 4.59 2.18
N ASP A 148 6.23 5.75 2.60
CA ASP A 148 7.01 6.83 3.22
C ASP A 148 7.58 6.41 4.59
N ASN A 149 8.86 6.03 4.59
CA ASN A 149 9.70 5.51 5.69
C ASN A 149 10.22 6.58 6.69
N ILE A 150 9.37 7.44 7.25
CA ILE A 150 9.83 8.50 8.17
C ILE A 150 10.13 7.96 9.57
N GLU A 151 9.31 7.03 10.06
CA GLU A 151 9.47 6.48 11.41
C GLU A 151 10.51 5.35 11.46
N THR A 152 10.74 4.65 10.34
CA THR A 152 11.63 3.49 10.22
C THR A 152 13.10 3.85 10.51
N GLY A 153 13.58 5.01 10.05
CA GLY A 153 14.97 5.43 10.25
C GLY A 153 15.29 5.78 11.71
N GLN A 154 14.39 6.46 12.41
CA GLN A 154 14.57 6.80 13.84
C GLN A 154 14.43 5.57 14.74
N LEU A 155 13.53 4.63 14.40
CA LEU A 155 13.36 3.37 15.14
C LEU A 155 14.53 2.41 14.93
N VAL A 156 15.04 2.23 13.70
CA VAL A 156 16.19 1.35 13.43
C VAL A 156 17.46 1.84 14.15
N GLU A 157 17.72 3.15 14.16
CA GLU A 157 18.84 3.72 14.95
C GLU A 157 18.64 3.55 16.47
N THR A 158 17.40 3.57 16.95
CA THR A 158 17.08 3.35 18.38
C THR A 158 17.18 1.87 18.77
N LEU A 159 16.77 0.96 17.88
CA LEU A 159 16.85 -0.50 18.05
C LEU A 159 18.29 -1.00 18.04
N GLN A 160 19.14 -0.45 17.17
CA GLN A 160 20.58 -0.78 17.14
C GLN A 160 21.33 -0.30 18.38
N LYS A 161 20.86 0.77 19.04
CA LYS A 161 21.47 1.30 20.27
C LYS A 161 20.96 0.65 21.55
N SER A 162 19.79 0.02 21.53
CA SER A 162 19.12 -0.51 22.74
C SER A 162 19.14 -2.03 22.88
N GLY A 163 19.40 -2.79 21.80
CA GLY A 163 19.34 -4.26 21.84
C GLY A 163 17.94 -4.83 22.12
N ALA A 164 16.91 -3.98 22.12
CA ALA A 164 15.52 -4.35 22.38
C ALA A 164 14.85 -4.92 21.12
N LEU A 165 14.00 -5.94 21.28
CA LEU A 165 13.11 -6.41 20.22
C LEU A 165 12.14 -5.27 19.79
N PRO A 166 11.80 -5.13 18.50
CA PRO A 166 10.97 -4.03 17.95
C PRO A 166 9.66 -3.77 18.71
N ASN A 167 9.12 -4.77 19.38
CA ASN A 167 7.83 -4.73 20.04
C ASN A 167 7.85 -4.00 21.40
N GLN A 168 9.01 -3.83 22.06
CA GLN A 168 9.06 -3.24 23.41
C GLN A 168 8.73 -1.74 23.44
N LEU A 169 8.95 -1.00 22.34
CA LEU A 169 8.67 0.44 22.25
C LEU A 169 7.17 0.77 22.08
N PHE A 170 6.35 -0.24 21.80
CA PHE A 170 4.92 -0.06 21.52
C PHE A 170 4.01 -0.73 22.56
N GLN A 171 4.57 -1.15 23.69
CA GLN A 171 3.84 -1.89 24.71
C GLN A 171 2.71 -1.03 25.32
N VAL A 172 1.56 -1.65 25.56
CA VAL A 172 0.41 -1.05 26.23
C VAL A 172 -0.03 -1.94 27.39
N SER A 173 -0.71 -1.35 28.36
CA SER A 173 -1.46 -2.10 29.37
C SER A 173 -2.46 -3.05 28.72
N THR A 174 -2.59 -4.24 29.30
CA THR A 174 -3.52 -5.27 28.83
C THR A 174 -4.97 -4.79 29.01
N PRO A 175 -5.75 -4.66 27.93
CA PRO A 175 -7.16 -4.26 28.02
C PRO A 175 -8.02 -5.32 28.71
N ARG A 176 -9.04 -4.91 29.47
CA ARG A 176 -9.94 -5.84 30.20
C ARG A 176 -10.72 -6.78 29.27
N GLU A 177 -11.15 -6.29 28.11
CA GLU A 177 -11.89 -7.07 27.11
C GLU A 177 -11.05 -8.28 26.62
N LEU A 178 -9.73 -8.10 26.52
CA LEU A 178 -8.81 -9.17 26.13
C LEU A 178 -8.59 -10.20 27.25
N ILE A 179 -8.58 -9.76 28.52
CA ILE A 179 -8.48 -10.64 29.69
C ILE A 179 -9.72 -11.52 29.82
N LEU A 180 -10.91 -11.01 29.48
CA LEU A 180 -12.14 -11.80 29.50
C LEU A 180 -12.21 -12.81 28.35
N LEU A 181 -11.52 -12.54 27.24
CA LEU A 181 -11.49 -13.40 26.06
C LEU A 181 -10.49 -14.55 26.20
N LEU A 182 -9.41 -14.33 26.95
CA LEU A 182 -8.35 -15.31 27.20
C LEU A 182 -8.56 -15.91 28.59
N ASP A 183 -8.80 -17.22 28.67
CA ASP A 183 -9.07 -17.91 29.95
C ASP A 183 -8.03 -17.55 31.04
N GLU A 184 -8.46 -17.56 32.31
CA GLU A 184 -7.64 -17.15 33.48
C GLU A 184 -6.31 -17.91 33.65
N SER A 185 -6.13 -19.04 32.96
CA SER A 185 -4.90 -19.83 32.96
C SER A 185 -3.76 -19.23 32.12
N THR A 186 -4.00 -18.13 31.41
CA THR A 186 -3.10 -17.69 30.33
C THR A 186 -1.94 -16.85 30.86
N THR A 187 -0.74 -17.37 30.58
CA THR A 187 0.57 -16.85 30.99
C THR A 187 0.83 -15.45 30.42
N SER A 188 1.52 -14.60 31.19
CA SER A 188 1.94 -13.21 30.89
C SER A 188 1.71 -12.73 29.45
N ILE A 189 0.63 -11.97 29.23
CA ILE A 189 0.32 -11.35 27.94
C ILE A 189 1.00 -9.99 27.84
N GLN A 190 1.62 -9.71 26.69
CA GLN A 190 2.14 -8.38 26.37
C GLN A 190 1.35 -7.78 25.21
N CYS A 191 0.71 -6.63 25.42
CA CYS A 191 -0.04 -5.95 24.38
C CYS A 191 0.80 -4.88 23.68
N TYR A 192 0.54 -4.65 22.39
CA TYR A 192 1.25 -3.68 21.57
C TYR A 192 0.29 -2.79 20.78
N ARG A 193 0.69 -1.55 20.50
CA ARG A 193 -0.02 -0.67 19.56
C ARG A 193 0.17 -1.06 18.11
N ARG A 194 1.32 -1.69 17.81
CA ARG A 194 1.78 -1.99 16.46
C ARG A 194 2.60 -3.27 16.44
N CYS A 195 2.60 -3.96 15.31
CA CYS A 195 3.58 -5.01 15.02
C CYS A 195 4.02 -4.94 13.56
N LEU A 196 5.23 -5.42 13.30
CA LEU A 196 5.79 -5.44 11.95
C LEU A 196 5.05 -6.45 11.08
N THR A 197 4.83 -6.09 9.82
CA THR A 197 4.35 -6.99 8.75
C THR A 197 5.55 -7.70 8.11
N PRO A 198 5.35 -8.84 7.41
CA PRO A 198 6.43 -9.51 6.70
C PRO A 198 7.06 -8.65 5.60
N PHE A 199 6.33 -7.63 5.12
CA PHE A 199 6.70 -6.75 4.02
C PHE A 199 7.27 -5.40 4.48
N GLY A 200 7.62 -5.25 5.76
CA GLY A 200 8.31 -4.06 6.29
C GLY A 200 7.40 -2.89 6.72
N ASN A 201 6.09 -2.99 6.51
CA ASN A 201 5.08 -2.07 7.06
C ASN A 201 4.61 -2.49 8.47
N TYR A 202 3.61 -1.82 9.04
CA TYR A 202 3.06 -2.14 10.37
C TYR A 202 1.54 -2.41 10.35
N TYR A 203 1.14 -3.49 11.02
CA TYR A 203 -0.22 -3.61 11.54
C TYR A 203 -0.34 -2.74 12.80
N ALA A 204 -1.50 -2.12 13.00
CA ALA A 204 -1.74 -1.27 14.15
C ALA A 204 -3.17 -1.41 14.69
N ILE A 205 -3.35 -1.01 15.95
CA ILE A 205 -4.68 -0.79 16.52
C ILE A 205 -5.22 0.58 16.09
N PRO A 206 -6.54 0.84 16.15
CA PRO A 206 -7.14 2.08 15.69
C PRO A 206 -6.66 3.32 16.45
N GLU A 207 -6.28 3.15 17.72
CA GLU A 207 -5.80 4.20 18.60
C GLU A 207 -4.31 4.53 18.38
N ALA A 208 -3.62 3.80 17.52
CA ALA A 208 -2.23 4.09 17.17
C ALA A 208 -2.16 5.37 16.33
N THR A 209 -1.45 6.38 16.81
CA THR A 209 -1.12 7.59 16.05
C THR A 209 -0.15 7.27 14.92
N GLY A 210 -0.27 7.84 13.72
CA GLY A 210 0.70 7.70 12.62
C GLY A 210 0.19 6.92 11.40
N LYS A 211 1.06 6.69 10.39
CA LYS A 211 0.71 5.98 9.14
C LYS A 211 0.72 4.47 9.35
N ALA A 212 -0.31 3.91 9.97
CA ALA A 212 -0.52 2.47 10.05
C ALA A 212 -2.01 2.12 9.88
N ASN A 213 -2.30 0.91 9.38
CA ASN A 213 -3.67 0.49 9.09
C ASN A 213 -4.09 -0.65 10.02
N SER A 214 -5.29 -0.52 10.60
CA SER A 214 -5.91 -1.54 11.46
C SER A 214 -6.81 -2.50 10.70
N TYR A 215 -7.14 -2.21 9.45
CA TYR A 215 -7.96 -3.07 8.61
C TYR A 215 -7.11 -4.14 7.94
N VAL A 216 -7.57 -5.37 8.06
CA VAL A 216 -6.90 -6.56 7.52
C VAL A 216 -7.90 -7.51 6.90
N CYS A 217 -7.39 -8.34 6.00
CA CYS A 217 -8.05 -9.52 5.52
C CYS A 217 -7.30 -10.74 6.05
N PHE A 218 -8.04 -11.77 6.44
CA PHE A 218 -7.49 -12.96 7.08
C PHE A 218 -8.31 -14.19 6.72
N PHE A 219 -7.73 -15.37 6.92
CA PHE A 219 -8.42 -16.64 6.75
C PHE A 219 -9.11 -17.04 8.06
N PRO A 220 -10.46 -17.15 8.08
CA PRO A 220 -11.20 -17.71 9.21
C PRO A 220 -10.62 -19.05 9.63
N ASP A 221 -10.41 -19.25 10.94
CA ASP A 221 -9.91 -20.51 11.52
C ASP A 221 -8.58 -21.00 10.92
N GLY A 222 -7.84 -20.13 10.22
CA GLY A 222 -6.61 -20.47 9.51
C GLY A 222 -6.80 -21.27 8.23
N ASP A 223 -8.03 -21.46 7.75
CA ASP A 223 -8.29 -22.21 6.52
C ASP A 223 -7.93 -21.39 5.26
N ARG A 224 -6.78 -21.71 4.67
CA ARG A 224 -6.28 -21.07 3.45
C ARG A 224 -7.08 -21.40 2.20
N GLN A 225 -7.95 -22.42 2.24
CA GLN A 225 -8.87 -22.74 1.14
C GLN A 225 -10.19 -21.98 1.27
N ALA A 226 -10.52 -21.50 2.47
CA ALA A 226 -11.69 -20.68 2.68
C ALA A 226 -11.53 -19.28 2.05
N GLU A 227 -12.68 -18.66 1.79
CA GLU A 227 -12.73 -17.27 1.40
C GLU A 227 -12.26 -16.37 2.56
N TRP A 228 -11.40 -15.40 2.26
CA TRP A 228 -10.91 -14.47 3.27
C TRP A 228 -12.05 -13.61 3.84
N ALA A 229 -11.92 -13.24 5.12
CA ALA A 229 -12.80 -12.31 5.80
C ALA A 229 -12.09 -10.96 6.02
N ALA A 230 -12.84 -9.86 6.01
CA ALA A 230 -12.33 -8.55 6.41
C ALA A 230 -12.55 -8.32 7.90
N GLY A 231 -11.62 -7.64 8.57
CA GLY A 231 -11.79 -7.25 9.96
C GLY A 231 -10.94 -6.03 10.34
N GLN A 232 -11.19 -5.54 11.54
CA GLN A 232 -10.39 -4.49 12.16
C GLN A 232 -9.69 -5.07 13.38
N ILE A 233 -8.36 -4.97 13.40
CA ILE A 233 -7.54 -5.29 14.57
C ILE A 233 -7.95 -4.33 15.69
N ARG A 234 -8.32 -4.89 16.85
CA ARG A 234 -8.57 -4.13 18.09
C ARG A 234 -7.41 -4.25 19.06
N HIS A 235 -6.83 -5.45 19.15
CA HIS A 235 -5.69 -5.69 20.01
C HIS A 235 -4.62 -6.50 19.27
N ILE A 236 -3.37 -6.12 19.49
CA ILE A 236 -2.18 -6.87 19.08
C ILE A 236 -1.51 -7.31 20.36
N PHE A 237 -1.22 -8.59 20.51
CA PHE A 237 -0.60 -9.10 21.73
C PHE A 237 0.32 -10.27 21.45
N CYS A 238 1.27 -10.49 22.36
CA CYS A 238 2.13 -11.66 22.39
C CYS A 238 1.73 -12.52 23.58
N GLU A 239 1.50 -13.79 23.29
CA GLU A 239 1.17 -14.83 24.24
C GLU A 239 2.12 -16.00 23.97
N ASN A 240 2.87 -16.44 24.99
CA ASN A 240 3.84 -17.53 24.87
C ASN A 240 4.85 -17.35 23.71
N GLY A 241 5.26 -16.11 23.44
CA GLY A 241 6.19 -15.78 22.35
C GLY A 241 5.56 -15.69 20.96
N LYS A 242 4.25 -15.92 20.82
CA LYS A 242 3.53 -15.84 19.54
C LYS A 242 2.68 -14.58 19.47
N THR A 243 2.80 -13.86 18.36
CA THR A 243 1.95 -12.70 18.09
C THR A 243 0.57 -13.15 17.62
N ARG A 244 -0.47 -12.62 18.27
CA ARG A 244 -1.88 -12.85 17.99
C ARG A 244 -2.62 -11.52 17.88
N PHE A 245 -3.76 -11.57 17.21
CA PHE A 245 -4.65 -10.44 17.00
C PHE A 245 -6.02 -10.74 17.58
N ALA A 246 -6.61 -9.75 18.25
CA ALA A 246 -8.05 -9.74 18.52
C ALA A 246 -8.70 -8.82 17.48
N ILE A 247 -9.53 -9.39 16.61
CA ILE A 247 -10.11 -8.73 15.45
C ILE A 247 -11.63 -8.67 15.59
N ARG A 248 -12.24 -7.52 15.26
CA ARG A 248 -13.68 -7.48 15.00
C ARG A 248 -13.93 -7.73 13.53
N ARG A 249 -14.60 -8.85 13.23
CA ARG A 249 -14.94 -9.26 11.87
C ARG A 249 -15.95 -8.30 11.25
N SER A 250 -15.82 -7.98 9.97
CA SER A 250 -16.83 -7.21 9.24
C SER A 250 -18.05 -8.08 8.99
N HIS A 251 -19.25 -7.56 9.23
CA HIS A 251 -20.45 -8.35 9.00
C HIS A 251 -20.63 -8.64 7.50
N PRO A 252 -20.93 -9.90 7.12
CA PRO A 252 -21.29 -10.21 5.74
C PRO A 252 -22.58 -9.46 5.38
N ILE A 253 -22.69 -8.99 4.14
CA ILE A 253 -23.97 -8.53 3.62
C ILE A 253 -24.81 -9.77 3.30
N ALA A 254 -25.92 -9.94 4.02
CA ALA A 254 -26.98 -10.84 3.58
C ALA A 254 -27.62 -10.22 2.34
N SER A 255 -27.37 -10.77 1.16
CA SER A 255 -27.95 -10.27 -0.08
C SER A 255 -29.45 -10.61 -0.09
N PRO A 256 -30.38 -9.63 -0.01
CA PRO A 256 -31.83 -9.90 0.10
C PRO A 256 -32.44 -10.43 -1.20
N SER A 257 -31.65 -10.47 -2.27
CA SER A 257 -31.94 -11.10 -3.54
C SER A 257 -30.68 -11.85 -3.92
N ASN A 258 -30.78 -13.03 -4.53
CA ASN A 258 -29.72 -13.97 -4.93
C ASN A 258 -28.66 -13.40 -5.92
N LYS A 259 -28.34 -12.11 -5.81
CA LYS A 259 -27.36 -11.36 -6.57
C LYS A 259 -26.02 -11.52 -5.88
N GLN A 260 -25.13 -12.19 -6.60
CA GLN A 260 -23.71 -12.30 -6.29
C GLN A 260 -23.08 -10.91 -6.10
N ASP A 261 -22.08 -10.84 -5.24
CA ASP A 261 -21.30 -9.62 -5.02
C ASP A 261 -20.73 -9.11 -6.36
N PRO A 262 -20.95 -7.83 -6.72
CA PRO A 262 -20.56 -7.32 -8.03
C PRO A 262 -19.03 -7.26 -8.23
N PHE A 263 -18.24 -7.26 -7.16
CA PHE A 263 -16.78 -7.23 -7.21
C PHE A 263 -16.16 -8.63 -7.31
N GLN A 264 -16.90 -9.68 -6.92
CA GLN A 264 -16.39 -11.06 -6.94
C GLN A 264 -15.99 -11.53 -8.33
N LEU A 265 -16.63 -10.98 -9.38
CA LEU A 265 -16.31 -11.25 -10.78
C LEU A 265 -14.87 -10.88 -11.18
N PHE A 266 -14.21 -10.00 -10.41
CA PHE A 266 -12.88 -9.45 -10.72
C PHE A 266 -11.74 -10.08 -9.90
N TRP A 267 -12.05 -11.06 -9.06
CA TRP A 267 -11.07 -11.69 -8.17
C TRP A 267 -9.97 -12.41 -8.93
N ASN A 268 -10.34 -13.14 -9.99
CA ASN A 268 -9.40 -13.88 -10.83
C ASN A 268 -8.51 -12.96 -11.68
N GLN A 269 -8.90 -11.68 -11.79
CA GLN A 269 -8.21 -10.66 -12.55
C GLN A 269 -7.25 -9.84 -11.67
N GLY A 270 -7.13 -10.19 -10.38
CA GLY A 270 -6.24 -9.54 -9.42
C GLY A 270 -6.87 -8.37 -8.67
N PHE A 271 -8.19 -8.19 -8.74
CA PHE A 271 -8.90 -7.21 -7.93
C PHE A 271 -9.81 -7.91 -6.92
N GLN A 272 -9.22 -8.31 -5.80
CA GLN A 272 -9.92 -9.06 -4.75
C GLN A 272 -10.64 -8.10 -3.80
N ALA A 273 -11.80 -7.61 -4.24
CA ALA A 273 -12.67 -6.77 -3.43
C ALA A 273 -14.02 -7.44 -3.14
N LYS A 274 -14.60 -7.13 -1.98
CA LYS A 274 -15.87 -7.69 -1.53
C LYS A 274 -16.65 -6.67 -0.71
N MET A 275 -17.97 -6.73 -0.81
CA MET A 275 -18.90 -5.94 -0.03
C MET A 275 -19.16 -6.58 1.34
N PHE A 276 -19.14 -5.73 2.35
CA PHE A 276 -19.48 -6.03 3.73
C PHE A 276 -20.47 -4.99 4.24
N SER A 277 -21.11 -5.28 5.37
CA SER A 277 -21.81 -4.24 6.12
C SER A 277 -20.79 -3.20 6.60
N SER A 278 -21.22 -1.94 6.72
CA SER A 278 -20.41 -0.92 7.40
C SER A 278 -20.17 -1.26 8.87
N LEU A 279 -20.99 -2.14 9.46
CA LEU A 279 -20.86 -2.60 10.84
C LEU A 279 -19.84 -3.73 11.00
N PHE A 280 -19.21 -3.76 12.17
CA PHE A 280 -18.38 -4.86 12.64
C PHE A 280 -19.16 -5.72 13.64
N SER A 281 -18.73 -6.98 13.78
CA SER A 281 -19.16 -7.85 14.87
C SER A 281 -18.85 -7.20 16.22
N ASN A 282 -19.74 -7.41 17.19
CA ASN A 282 -19.50 -7.03 18.57
C ASN A 282 -18.51 -7.97 19.26
N GLU A 283 -18.37 -9.19 18.74
CA GLU A 283 -17.47 -10.21 19.28
C GLU A 283 -16.05 -10.04 18.72
N LEU A 284 -15.08 -10.30 19.60
CA LEU A 284 -13.68 -10.39 19.22
C LEU A 284 -13.35 -11.81 18.78
N GLU A 285 -12.71 -11.91 17.63
CA GLU A 285 -12.16 -13.15 17.09
C GLU A 285 -10.64 -13.15 17.29
N LEU A 286 -10.11 -14.26 17.82
CA LEU A 286 -8.68 -14.47 17.94
C LEU A 286 -8.12 -14.98 16.61
N VAL A 287 -7.15 -14.27 16.07
CA VAL A 287 -6.54 -14.56 14.77
C VAL A 287 -5.02 -14.63 14.94
N GLU A 288 -4.43 -15.73 14.49
CA GLU A 288 -2.97 -15.90 14.49
C GLU A 288 -2.31 -14.96 13.47
N TYR A 289 -1.05 -14.61 13.73
CA TYR A 289 -0.29 -13.79 12.80
C TYR A 289 -0.26 -14.36 11.37
N ASP A 290 -0.05 -15.67 11.24
CA ASP A 290 0.07 -16.37 9.95
C ASP A 290 -1.27 -16.57 9.22
N TRP A 291 -2.39 -16.23 9.86
CA TRP A 291 -3.72 -16.27 9.25
C TRP A 291 -4.06 -14.95 8.56
N VAL A 292 -3.37 -13.87 8.92
CA VAL A 292 -3.54 -12.57 8.28
C VAL A 292 -2.88 -12.60 6.92
N LEU A 293 -3.66 -12.27 5.90
CA LEU A 293 -3.28 -12.35 4.50
C LEU A 293 -2.61 -11.06 4.05
N ALA A 294 -3.26 -9.92 4.30
CA ALA A 294 -2.79 -8.61 3.91
C ALA A 294 -3.58 -7.51 4.64
N HIS A 295 -3.14 -6.26 4.47
CA HIS A 295 -3.97 -5.11 4.78
C HIS A 295 -5.22 -5.05 3.90
N THR A 296 -6.22 -4.31 4.35
CA THR A 296 -7.42 -4.04 3.58
C THR A 296 -7.65 -2.54 3.45
N ALA A 297 -7.95 -2.08 2.24
CA ALA A 297 -8.55 -0.78 2.03
C ALA A 297 -10.06 -0.93 2.22
N ARG A 298 -10.64 -0.11 3.09
CA ARG A 298 -12.07 -0.13 3.43
C ARG A 298 -12.70 1.18 2.97
N TRP A 299 -13.75 1.11 2.16
CA TRP A 299 -14.45 2.28 1.63
C TRP A 299 -15.97 2.14 1.80
N GLU A 300 -16.60 3.08 2.48
CA GLU A 300 -18.06 3.12 2.58
C GLU A 300 -18.65 3.65 1.26
N LEU A 301 -19.32 2.77 0.52
CA LEU A 301 -19.94 3.13 -0.77
C LEU A 301 -21.24 3.89 -0.57
N CYS A 302 -22.04 3.45 0.40
CA CYS A 302 -23.29 4.05 0.78
C CYS A 302 -23.60 3.66 2.24
N PRO A 303 -24.49 4.37 2.94
CA PRO A 303 -24.78 4.09 4.33
C PRO A 303 -25.10 2.61 4.57
N GLY A 304 -24.31 1.97 5.44
CA GLY A 304 -24.49 0.57 5.82
C GLY A 304 -23.85 -0.46 4.86
N LYS A 305 -23.25 -0.04 3.74
CA LYS A 305 -22.49 -0.93 2.84
C LYS A 305 -21.09 -0.40 2.55
N THR A 306 -20.13 -1.27 2.76
CA THR A 306 -18.72 -0.98 2.62
C THR A 306 -18.07 -1.97 1.67
N VAL A 307 -17.10 -1.53 0.87
CA VAL A 307 -16.23 -2.40 0.09
C VAL A 307 -14.89 -2.52 0.78
N CYS A 308 -14.40 -3.74 0.84
CA CYS A 308 -13.07 -4.07 1.33
C CYS A 308 -12.25 -4.63 0.16
N LEU A 309 -11.12 -3.99 -0.14
CA LEU A 309 -10.13 -4.44 -1.12
C LEU A 309 -8.91 -5.02 -0.39
N CYS A 310 -8.55 -6.25 -0.73
CA CYS A 310 -7.35 -6.92 -0.27
C CYS A 310 -6.10 -6.32 -0.94
N LEU A 311 -5.15 -5.80 -0.14
CA LEU A 311 -3.93 -5.12 -0.62
C LEU A 311 -2.72 -6.06 -0.59
N LYS A 312 -2.75 -7.09 -1.44
CA LYS A 312 -1.63 -8.04 -1.63
C LYS A 312 -0.55 -7.49 -2.53
#